data_AF-A0A2G6CD99-F1
#
_entry.id   AF-A0A2G6CD99-F1
#
_cell.length_a   1.000
_cell.length_b   1.000
_cell.length_c   1.000
_cell.angle_alpha   90.00
_cell.angle_beta   90.00
_cell.angle_gamma   90.00
#
_symmetry.space_group_name_H-M   'P 1'
#
loop_
_entity.id
_entity.type
_entity.pdbx_description
1 polymer ?
#
loop_
_entity_poly.entity_id
_entity_poly.type
_entity_poly.pdbx_seq_one_letter_code
_entity_poly.pdbx_strand_id
1 'polypeptide(L)'
;MIRDGIVEGTSGDDLIDTTYTGDPEGDMVDNSDAILPGEGPNDDIIYGYDGDDEIHAGLGDDDVYGGEGDDDVYGGAGDDTIYGGDGSDTVYGGEGDDVIDTSGSNPMSDYGWGPVPQDTDMHDDRDTVHGGAGDDTITTGDDKDTILGQAGDDTIDGGLDDDTIDGGAGDDNIIGGHGSDAIDGGEGDDVIWGGIGDPNDPLNIPDDSDPRPDNGIDVIHGGLGNDTIYGEDDADKLFGDEGNDTIYGGVDNDTIRGDEGVDKLYGEHGNDTIDGGAGNDIIDGGIGNDTIDGGADDDTIDGGDGNDWLHGSIGNDTITAGDGTDEVIGGDGNDTIYGGGDNDVLSGNAGRDTFYIREEPGSGPENTTVHGGSAGQDWDTLNLSEMTSNGWNITNHVQNPDSDGNGFDGQVQLVHSTTGETANINYTNIEEVVPCFTPGTLIATPTGERRVEDLRPGDRVITRDNGIQPIAWAGGRAMGCKELAQGPHLRPILIRAGALGNNLPAQDLLVSPNHRVLVANERTALYFDEREVLASAKHLVDNKGIVQVDPTEVTYLHFMCERHEVVLSNGAWTETFQPGDYSLQGVGDEQRQELFELFPELRNREGLEDYTAARMTLKKHEARMLVAS
;
A
#
# COMPACT_ATOMS: atom_id res chain seq x y z
N MET A 1 -21.34 -2.28 -67.46
CA MET A 1 -21.94 -2.20 -68.81
C MET A 1 -22.98 -1.09 -68.85
N ILE A 2 -23.94 -1.15 -67.93
CA ILE A 2 -24.23 0.03 -67.11
C ILE A 2 -23.28 -0.13 -65.92
N ARG A 3 -22.57 0.93 -65.51
CA ARG A 3 -21.75 0.92 -64.30
C ARG A 3 -22.64 0.77 -63.06
N ASP A 4 -22.25 -0.05 -62.11
CA ASP A 4 -22.89 -0.18 -60.78
C ASP A 4 -22.07 0.50 -59.67
N GLY A 5 -20.80 0.82 -59.91
CA GLY A 5 -19.93 1.53 -58.96
C GLY A 5 -19.26 0.60 -57.95
N ILE A 6 -18.91 -0.61 -58.38
CA ILE A 6 -18.14 -1.62 -57.65
C ILE A 6 -17.02 -2.06 -58.60
N VAL A 7 -15.82 -2.31 -58.10
CA VAL A 7 -14.70 -2.87 -58.86
C VAL A 7 -14.61 -4.37 -58.58
N GLU A 8 -15.01 -5.20 -59.54
CA GLU A 8 -14.99 -6.66 -59.39
C GLU A 8 -13.65 -7.28 -59.90
N GLY A 9 -12.98 -8.01 -59.01
CA GLY A 9 -11.85 -8.92 -59.27
C GLY A 9 -12.25 -10.19 -60.06
N THR A 10 -11.42 -11.24 -60.01
CA THR A 10 -11.75 -12.51 -60.67
C THR A 10 -11.79 -13.71 -59.73
N SER A 11 -11.10 -14.81 -60.04
CA SER A 11 -11.05 -16.00 -59.17
C SER A 11 -9.65 -16.61 -59.28
N GLY A 12 -8.65 -15.73 -59.17
CA GLY A 12 -7.24 -16.07 -59.10
C GLY A 12 -6.37 -14.86 -59.42
N ASP A 13 -5.44 -14.56 -58.51
CA ASP A 13 -4.29 -13.66 -58.58
C ASP A 13 -4.40 -12.49 -59.58
N ASP A 14 -5.13 -11.45 -59.14
CA ASP A 14 -5.33 -10.14 -59.75
C ASP A 14 -4.46 -9.03 -59.10
N LEU A 15 -4.27 -7.93 -59.84
CA LEU A 15 -3.68 -6.68 -59.33
C LEU A 15 -4.70 -5.57 -59.55
N ILE A 16 -5.40 -5.20 -58.48
CA ILE A 16 -6.49 -4.23 -58.50
C ILE A 16 -5.93 -2.86 -58.11
N ASP A 17 -5.44 -2.13 -59.12
CA ASP A 17 -4.96 -0.74 -59.00
C ASP A 17 -5.77 0.22 -59.89
N THR A 18 -5.44 1.52 -59.84
CA THR A 18 -5.99 2.57 -60.73
C THR A 18 -5.82 2.30 -62.26
N THR A 19 -5.15 1.21 -62.65
CA THR A 19 -4.98 0.75 -64.03
C THR A 19 -5.67 -0.59 -64.33
N TYR A 20 -6.28 -1.22 -63.32
CA TYR A 20 -7.08 -2.45 -63.45
C TYR A 20 -8.19 -2.29 -64.47
N THR A 21 -8.41 -3.30 -65.30
CA THR A 21 -9.45 -3.28 -66.35
C THR A 21 -10.11 -4.64 -66.53
N GLY A 22 -10.05 -5.50 -65.50
CA GLY A 22 -10.72 -6.80 -65.47
C GLY A 22 -12.24 -6.67 -65.25
N ASP A 23 -12.64 -5.63 -64.51
CA ASP A 23 -14.03 -5.33 -64.16
C ASP A 23 -15.01 -5.50 -65.34
N PRO A 24 -16.07 -6.33 -65.21
CA PRO A 24 -16.98 -6.63 -66.30
C PRO A 24 -17.80 -5.40 -66.72
N GLU A 25 -18.05 -4.48 -65.78
CA GLU A 25 -18.92 -3.34 -66.00
C GLU A 25 -18.18 -2.10 -66.57
N GLY A 26 -16.87 -2.06 -66.42
CA GLY A 26 -15.96 -0.97 -66.75
C GLY A 26 -15.92 0.13 -65.69
N ASP A 27 -16.20 -0.20 -64.43
CA ASP A 27 -15.86 0.60 -63.24
C ASP A 27 -14.35 0.48 -62.94
N MET A 28 -13.78 1.40 -62.17
CA MET A 28 -12.33 1.65 -62.08
C MET A 28 -11.99 2.35 -60.75
N VAL A 29 -10.94 1.89 -60.08
CA VAL A 29 -10.40 2.55 -58.88
C VAL A 29 -9.95 4.00 -59.18
N ASP A 30 -10.23 4.93 -58.26
CA ASP A 30 -9.80 6.33 -58.21
C ASP A 30 -10.22 7.15 -59.48
N ASN A 31 -11.35 6.78 -60.08
CA ASN A 31 -11.87 7.36 -61.33
C ASN A 31 -13.17 8.18 -61.15
N SER A 32 -13.56 8.47 -59.90
CA SER A 32 -14.73 9.26 -59.51
C SER A 32 -16.06 8.77 -60.12
N ASP A 33 -16.25 7.46 -60.23
CA ASP A 33 -17.43 6.77 -60.76
C ASP A 33 -18.27 6.00 -59.74
N ALA A 34 -17.94 6.13 -58.45
CA ALA A 34 -18.87 5.95 -57.35
C ALA A 34 -20.26 6.56 -57.66
N ILE A 35 -21.30 5.73 -57.56
CA ILE A 35 -22.70 6.11 -57.84
C ILE A 35 -23.70 5.61 -56.77
N LEU A 36 -23.20 4.96 -55.73
CA LEU A 36 -24.01 4.44 -54.64
C LEU A 36 -24.34 5.56 -53.61
N PRO A 37 -25.39 5.38 -52.77
CA PRO A 37 -25.93 6.47 -51.96
C PRO A 37 -25.31 6.55 -50.54
N GLY A 38 -24.04 6.89 -50.48
CA GLY A 38 -23.27 7.26 -49.29
C GLY A 38 -22.02 8.00 -49.76
N GLU A 39 -21.39 7.33 -50.70
CA GLU A 39 -20.10 7.53 -51.37
C GLU A 39 -19.96 8.94 -51.94
N GLY A 40 -18.82 9.54 -51.60
CA GLY A 40 -18.22 10.71 -52.20
C GLY A 40 -17.56 10.40 -53.56
N PRO A 41 -16.62 11.26 -54.00
CA PRO A 41 -15.88 11.06 -55.23
C PRO A 41 -14.54 10.38 -54.95
N ASN A 42 -14.44 9.13 -55.42
CA ASN A 42 -13.33 8.18 -55.36
C ASN A 42 -13.45 7.13 -54.24
N ASP A 43 -14.34 7.36 -53.28
CA ASP A 43 -14.89 6.36 -52.34
C ASP A 43 -15.40 5.14 -53.16
N ASP A 44 -14.57 4.10 -53.27
CA ASP A 44 -14.74 2.94 -54.14
C ASP A 44 -15.07 1.68 -53.32
N ILE A 45 -15.79 0.74 -53.93
CA ILE A 45 -16.10 -0.58 -53.33
C ILE A 45 -15.39 -1.65 -54.15
N ILE A 46 -14.51 -2.43 -53.54
CA ILE A 46 -13.61 -3.37 -54.22
C ILE A 46 -13.80 -4.80 -53.69
N TYR A 47 -13.87 -5.79 -54.59
CA TYR A 47 -13.88 -7.22 -54.25
C TYR A 47 -12.78 -7.97 -55.02
N GLY A 48 -11.86 -8.66 -54.35
CA GLY A 48 -10.89 -9.59 -54.95
C GLY A 48 -11.55 -10.91 -55.39
N TYR A 49 -12.15 -11.60 -54.41
CA TYR A 49 -12.88 -12.88 -54.42
C TYR A 49 -12.07 -14.15 -54.06
N ASP A 50 -11.48 -14.85 -55.04
CA ASP A 50 -10.69 -16.07 -54.80
C ASP A 50 -9.26 -15.83 -55.33
N GLY A 51 -8.23 -16.19 -54.57
CA GLY A 51 -6.81 -16.21 -54.96
C GLY A 51 -5.98 -15.05 -54.43
N ASP A 52 -4.65 -15.21 -54.44
CA ASP A 52 -3.67 -14.28 -53.86
C ASP A 52 -3.65 -12.91 -54.61
N ASP A 53 -4.43 -11.93 -54.17
CA ASP A 53 -4.68 -10.64 -54.84
C ASP A 53 -3.84 -9.47 -54.27
N GLU A 54 -3.44 -8.52 -55.12
CA GLU A 54 -2.77 -7.25 -54.70
C GLU A 54 -3.72 -6.06 -54.93
N ILE A 55 -4.28 -5.46 -53.87
CA ILE A 55 -5.35 -4.45 -53.93
C ILE A 55 -4.87 -3.08 -53.44
N HIS A 56 -5.05 -2.02 -54.24
CA HIS A 56 -4.70 -0.64 -53.91
C HIS A 56 -5.90 0.29 -54.13
N ALA A 57 -6.60 0.69 -53.07
CA ALA A 57 -7.84 1.49 -53.15
C ALA A 57 -7.56 2.99 -53.39
N GLY A 58 -6.92 3.65 -52.43
CA GLY A 58 -5.90 4.67 -52.64
C GLY A 58 -6.28 6.14 -52.39
N LEU A 59 -7.52 6.57 -52.61
CA LEU A 59 -7.96 7.95 -52.32
C LEU A 59 -9.48 8.01 -52.15
N GLY A 60 -9.97 8.14 -50.93
CA GLY A 60 -11.40 8.06 -50.65
C GLY A 60 -11.59 7.35 -49.33
N ASP A 61 -12.84 7.30 -48.87
CA ASP A 61 -13.23 6.45 -47.75
C ASP A 61 -13.71 5.13 -48.43
N ASP A 62 -12.84 4.11 -48.53
CA ASP A 62 -13.00 2.96 -49.43
C ASP A 62 -13.51 1.68 -48.70
N ASP A 63 -14.44 0.92 -49.32
CA ASP A 63 -14.90 -0.41 -48.84
C ASP A 63 -14.13 -1.53 -49.58
N VAL A 64 -13.19 -2.21 -48.92
CA VAL A 64 -12.35 -3.26 -49.53
C VAL A 64 -12.65 -4.66 -48.96
N TYR A 65 -12.72 -5.65 -49.85
CA TYR A 65 -12.85 -7.06 -49.50
C TYR A 65 -11.83 -7.87 -50.31
N GLY A 66 -10.85 -8.52 -49.66
CA GLY A 66 -9.91 -9.47 -50.26
C GLY A 66 -10.65 -10.72 -50.74
N GLY A 67 -10.79 -11.71 -49.86
CA GLY A 67 -11.74 -12.81 -50.05
C GLY A 67 -11.30 -14.16 -49.49
N GLU A 68 -10.72 -15.02 -50.34
CA GLU A 68 -10.08 -16.29 -49.94
C GLU A 68 -8.74 -16.43 -50.70
N GLY A 69 -7.61 -16.27 -50.02
CA GLY A 69 -6.28 -16.17 -50.62
C GLY A 69 -5.27 -15.57 -49.64
N ASP A 70 -3.97 -15.54 -49.99
CA ASP A 70 -2.99 -14.76 -49.23
C ASP A 70 -2.93 -13.33 -49.84
N ASP A 71 -3.72 -12.37 -49.35
CA ASP A 71 -3.94 -11.07 -50.00
C ASP A 71 -3.02 -9.92 -49.51
N ASP A 72 -2.54 -9.07 -50.42
CA ASP A 72 -1.76 -7.85 -50.17
C ASP A 72 -2.70 -6.62 -50.34
N VAL A 73 -3.26 -6.09 -49.24
CA VAL A 73 -4.29 -5.02 -49.29
C VAL A 73 -3.77 -3.68 -48.77
N TYR A 74 -4.05 -2.60 -49.52
CA TYR A 74 -3.70 -1.22 -49.19
C TYR A 74 -4.94 -0.32 -49.35
N GLY A 75 -5.46 0.24 -48.25
CA GLY A 75 -6.52 1.26 -48.24
C GLY A 75 -6.01 2.57 -48.83
N GLY A 76 -5.44 3.43 -48.00
CA GLY A 76 -4.40 4.38 -48.39
C GLY A 76 -4.60 5.81 -47.90
N ALA A 77 -5.76 6.43 -48.09
CA ALA A 77 -5.98 7.83 -47.70
C ALA A 77 -7.46 8.26 -47.71
N GLY A 78 -8.04 8.27 -46.51
CA GLY A 78 -9.45 8.45 -46.17
C GLY A 78 -9.81 7.42 -45.11
N ASP A 79 -11.03 7.46 -44.58
CA ASP A 79 -11.45 6.59 -43.47
C ASP A 79 -11.91 5.23 -44.07
N ASP A 80 -10.99 4.27 -44.21
CA ASP A 80 -11.19 3.03 -45.00
C ASP A 80 -11.83 1.90 -44.17
N THR A 81 -12.55 0.98 -44.84
CA THR A 81 -13.08 -0.25 -44.23
C THR A 81 -12.59 -1.47 -45.02
N ILE A 82 -11.69 -2.24 -44.42
CA ILE A 82 -10.97 -3.34 -45.05
C ILE A 82 -11.36 -4.66 -44.38
N TYR A 83 -11.80 -5.61 -45.21
CA TYR A 83 -11.91 -7.01 -44.85
C TYR A 83 -10.85 -7.79 -45.60
N GLY A 84 -9.98 -8.51 -44.87
CA GLY A 84 -8.99 -9.43 -45.44
C GLY A 84 -9.68 -10.61 -46.14
N GLY A 85 -9.82 -11.73 -45.43
CA GLY A 85 -10.48 -12.90 -45.99
C GLY A 85 -10.37 -14.12 -45.10
N ASP A 86 -10.45 -15.30 -45.71
CA ASP A 86 -9.79 -16.51 -45.20
C ASP A 86 -8.39 -16.59 -45.88
N GLY A 87 -7.31 -16.69 -45.11
CA GLY A 87 -5.93 -16.78 -45.63
C GLY A 87 -4.91 -15.95 -44.84
N SER A 88 -3.64 -16.03 -45.23
CA SER A 88 -2.56 -15.28 -44.54
C SER A 88 -2.36 -13.90 -45.16
N ASP A 89 -3.14 -12.91 -44.72
CA ASP A 89 -3.22 -11.59 -45.34
C ASP A 89 -2.16 -10.61 -44.85
N THR A 90 -1.93 -9.55 -45.64
CA THR A 90 -1.14 -8.40 -45.24
C THR A 90 -1.90 -7.12 -45.57
N VAL A 91 -2.41 -6.45 -44.52
CA VAL A 91 -3.25 -5.27 -44.64
C VAL A 91 -2.52 -4.01 -44.19
N TYR A 92 -2.68 -2.95 -44.97
CA TYR A 92 -2.30 -1.58 -44.62
C TYR A 92 -3.54 -0.69 -44.73
N GLY A 93 -3.97 -0.07 -43.62
CA GLY A 93 -4.99 0.99 -43.61
C GLY A 93 -4.48 2.23 -44.36
N GLY A 94 -3.78 3.14 -43.67
CA GLY A 94 -3.00 4.19 -44.32
C GLY A 94 -2.95 5.53 -43.59
N GLU A 95 -3.80 6.48 -43.99
CA GLU A 95 -4.00 7.77 -43.32
C GLU A 95 -5.51 8.10 -43.31
N GLY A 96 -6.14 7.93 -42.15
CA GLY A 96 -7.59 7.97 -41.92
C GLY A 96 -7.92 7.22 -40.64
N ASP A 97 -9.15 7.32 -40.14
CA ASP A 97 -9.61 6.51 -39.00
C ASP A 97 -10.16 5.16 -39.56
N ASP A 98 -9.31 4.13 -39.68
CA ASP A 98 -9.58 2.92 -40.47
C ASP A 98 -10.27 1.79 -39.67
N VAL A 99 -11.00 0.91 -40.35
CA VAL A 99 -11.60 -0.30 -39.78
C VAL A 99 -11.09 -1.54 -40.52
N ILE A 100 -10.31 -2.38 -39.84
CA ILE A 100 -9.64 -3.55 -40.40
C ILE A 100 -10.12 -4.81 -39.69
N ASP A 101 -10.65 -5.77 -40.45
CA ASP A 101 -11.15 -7.08 -39.96
C ASP A 101 -10.58 -8.19 -40.86
N THR A 102 -9.61 -8.93 -40.34
CA THR A 102 -9.01 -10.10 -41.03
C THR A 102 -9.43 -11.42 -40.38
N SER A 103 -10.40 -11.40 -39.45
CA SER A 103 -10.76 -12.51 -38.54
C SER A 103 -11.33 -13.80 -39.15
N GLY A 104 -11.27 -13.96 -40.48
CA GLY A 104 -11.69 -15.17 -41.17
C GLY A 104 -13.18 -15.52 -41.06
N SER A 105 -13.55 -16.64 -41.67
CA SER A 105 -14.92 -17.15 -41.65
C SER A 105 -15.19 -18.22 -40.59
N ASN A 106 -14.16 -18.79 -39.96
CA ASN A 106 -14.28 -19.85 -38.95
C ASN A 106 -13.04 -20.00 -38.02
N PRO A 107 -12.82 -19.08 -37.06
CA PRO A 107 -11.73 -19.22 -36.10
C PRO A 107 -11.81 -20.47 -35.17
N MET A 108 -10.66 -21.06 -34.85
CA MET A 108 -10.36 -22.30 -34.14
C MET A 108 -8.94 -22.35 -33.50
N SER A 109 -8.84 -22.06 -32.20
CA SER A 109 -7.55 -22.16 -31.47
C SER A 109 -6.71 -23.45 -31.67
N ASP A 110 -5.42 -23.24 -31.91
CA ASP A 110 -4.30 -24.16 -32.07
C ASP A 110 -4.01 -24.99 -30.80
N TYR A 111 -4.41 -24.51 -29.62
CA TYR A 111 -4.33 -25.30 -28.39
C TYR A 111 -5.48 -26.31 -28.30
N GLY A 112 -6.72 -25.90 -28.54
CA GLY A 112 -7.92 -26.74 -28.62
C GLY A 112 -8.36 -27.45 -27.33
N TRP A 113 -9.46 -27.01 -26.70
CA TRP A 113 -9.99 -27.60 -25.45
C TRP A 113 -11.22 -28.48 -25.65
N GLY A 114 -11.08 -29.81 -25.55
CA GLY A 114 -12.16 -30.77 -25.86
C GLY A 114 -13.44 -30.54 -25.03
N PRO A 115 -14.51 -29.93 -25.60
CA PRO A 115 -15.11 -30.35 -26.88
C PRO A 115 -14.80 -29.50 -28.12
N VAL A 116 -14.04 -28.41 -28.01
CA VAL A 116 -13.52 -27.61 -29.14
C VAL A 116 -12.51 -28.48 -29.93
N PRO A 117 -12.51 -28.44 -31.28
CA PRO A 117 -11.39 -28.94 -32.06
C PRO A 117 -10.08 -28.23 -31.69
N GLN A 118 -8.96 -28.84 -32.08
CA GLN A 118 -7.68 -28.17 -32.17
C GLN A 118 -7.47 -27.91 -33.66
N ASP A 119 -6.85 -26.79 -34.05
CA ASP A 119 -6.36 -26.71 -35.42
C ASP A 119 -5.23 -27.73 -35.71
N THR A 120 -4.92 -27.84 -36.99
CA THR A 120 -4.11 -28.87 -37.62
C THR A 120 -3.22 -28.33 -38.74
N ASP A 121 -3.52 -27.15 -39.30
CA ASP A 121 -2.48 -26.19 -39.72
C ASP A 121 -2.38 -25.10 -38.61
N MET A 122 -1.32 -24.29 -38.65
CA MET A 122 -0.96 -23.33 -37.58
C MET A 122 -0.47 -21.99 -38.20
N HIS A 123 -0.71 -21.86 -39.50
CA HIS A 123 -0.10 -20.92 -40.44
C HIS A 123 -0.99 -20.69 -41.70
N ASP A 124 -2.29 -20.99 -41.67
CA ASP A 124 -3.19 -20.76 -42.81
C ASP A 124 -4.08 -19.52 -42.68
N ASP A 125 -4.15 -18.88 -41.51
CA ASP A 125 -4.80 -17.57 -41.28
C ASP A 125 -3.83 -16.53 -40.65
N ARG A 126 -2.50 -16.77 -40.68
CA ARG A 126 -1.54 -15.79 -40.11
C ARG A 126 -1.54 -14.47 -40.88
N ASP A 127 -1.97 -13.42 -40.21
CA ASP A 127 -2.05 -12.07 -40.72
C ASP A 127 -0.86 -11.19 -40.36
N THR A 128 -0.77 -10.06 -41.06
CA THR A 128 0.05 -8.90 -40.68
C THR A 128 -0.73 -7.62 -40.95
N VAL A 129 -1.21 -6.99 -39.88
CA VAL A 129 -2.00 -5.76 -39.96
C VAL A 129 -1.17 -4.54 -39.58
N HIS A 130 -1.26 -3.51 -40.41
CA HIS A 130 -0.77 -2.18 -40.17
C HIS A 130 -1.96 -1.21 -40.21
N GLY A 131 -2.31 -0.57 -39.10
CA GLY A 131 -3.32 0.51 -39.07
C GLY A 131 -2.84 1.71 -39.89
N GLY A 132 -2.09 2.59 -39.25
CA GLY A 132 -1.26 3.58 -39.95
C GLY A 132 -1.22 4.94 -39.27
N ALA A 133 -2.26 5.75 -39.47
CA ALA A 133 -2.30 7.13 -39.01
C ALA A 133 -3.73 7.69 -38.95
N GLY A 134 -4.35 7.49 -37.80
CA GLY A 134 -5.72 7.87 -37.41
C GLY A 134 -6.16 6.93 -36.30
N ASP A 135 -7.37 7.14 -35.75
CA ASP A 135 -7.84 6.35 -34.61
C ASP A 135 -8.43 5.01 -35.13
N ASP A 136 -7.59 3.98 -35.28
CA ASP A 136 -7.91 2.75 -36.04
C ASP A 136 -8.66 1.71 -35.20
N THR A 137 -9.45 0.84 -35.85
CA THR A 137 -10.09 -0.33 -35.23
C THR A 137 -9.66 -1.60 -35.95
N ILE A 138 -8.90 -2.46 -35.26
CA ILE A 138 -8.29 -3.67 -35.80
C ILE A 138 -8.86 -4.91 -35.09
N THR A 139 -9.20 -5.94 -35.86
CA THR A 139 -9.58 -7.26 -35.35
C THR A 139 -8.97 -8.35 -36.23
N THR A 140 -8.17 -9.22 -35.62
CA THR A 140 -7.53 -10.36 -36.29
C THR A 140 -8.16 -11.69 -35.86
N GLY A 141 -7.55 -12.84 -36.19
CA GLY A 141 -8.28 -14.09 -36.39
C GLY A 141 -7.79 -15.29 -35.58
N ASP A 142 -7.21 -16.23 -36.31
CA ASP A 142 -6.56 -17.46 -35.84
C ASP A 142 -5.05 -17.36 -36.08
N ASP A 143 -4.29 -18.31 -35.52
CA ASP A 143 -2.84 -18.43 -35.68
C ASP A 143 -2.03 -17.40 -34.86
N LYS A 144 -0.92 -16.90 -35.40
CA LYS A 144 0.02 -16.05 -34.63
C LYS A 144 0.24 -14.82 -35.45
N ASP A 145 -0.58 -13.81 -35.20
CA ASP A 145 -0.68 -12.62 -36.02
C ASP A 145 0.38 -11.59 -35.63
N THR A 146 0.39 -10.49 -36.35
CA THR A 146 1.28 -9.36 -36.09
C THR A 146 0.55 -8.07 -36.39
N ILE A 147 0.25 -7.31 -35.35
CA ILE A 147 -0.54 -6.08 -35.41
C ILE A 147 0.34 -4.89 -35.04
N LEU A 148 0.27 -3.83 -35.85
CA LEU A 148 0.99 -2.58 -35.66
C LEU A 148 0.02 -1.40 -35.89
N GLY A 149 -0.59 -0.86 -34.83
CA GLY A 149 -1.54 0.27 -34.91
C GLY A 149 -0.88 1.52 -35.48
N GLN A 150 0.24 1.91 -34.87
CA GLN A 150 1.23 2.92 -35.22
C GLN A 150 0.98 4.34 -34.71
N ALA A 151 -0.16 4.98 -34.99
CA ALA A 151 -0.33 6.42 -34.71
C ALA A 151 -1.78 6.93 -34.73
N GLY A 152 -2.44 6.78 -33.59
CA GLY A 152 -3.78 7.28 -33.26
C GLY A 152 -4.19 6.67 -31.93
N ASP A 153 -5.39 6.99 -31.45
CA ASP A 153 -5.94 6.33 -30.25
C ASP A 153 -6.61 5.00 -30.69
N ASP A 154 -5.83 3.92 -30.86
CA ASP A 154 -6.22 2.70 -31.57
C ASP A 154 -7.03 1.71 -30.71
N THR A 155 -7.86 0.87 -31.34
CA THR A 155 -8.60 -0.22 -30.70
C THR A 155 -8.26 -1.56 -31.37
N ILE A 156 -7.61 -2.46 -30.63
CA ILE A 156 -7.05 -3.71 -31.14
C ILE A 156 -7.62 -4.92 -30.39
N ASP A 157 -8.00 -5.97 -31.14
CA ASP A 157 -8.43 -7.29 -30.66
C ASP A 157 -7.63 -8.36 -31.45
N GLY A 158 -6.69 -9.04 -30.78
CA GLY A 158 -5.78 -10.03 -31.40
C GLY A 158 -6.49 -11.31 -31.84
N GLY A 159 -7.44 -11.78 -31.02
CA GLY A 159 -8.27 -12.94 -31.36
C GLY A 159 -7.77 -14.22 -30.71
N LEU A 160 -7.33 -15.19 -31.51
CA LEU A 160 -6.98 -16.54 -31.07
C LEU A 160 -5.53 -16.94 -31.39
N ASP A 161 -4.92 -17.57 -30.38
CA ASP A 161 -3.56 -18.11 -30.28
C ASP A 161 -2.46 -17.05 -30.10
N ASP A 162 -1.19 -17.48 -30.01
CA ASP A 162 -0.09 -16.63 -29.53
C ASP A 162 0.12 -15.42 -30.47
N ASP A 163 -0.17 -14.18 -30.07
CA ASP A 163 -0.10 -13.00 -30.94
C ASP A 163 1.13 -12.10 -30.75
N THR A 164 1.23 -11.01 -31.52
CA THR A 164 2.24 -9.96 -31.35
C THR A 164 1.67 -8.61 -31.74
N ILE A 165 1.54 -7.70 -30.76
CA ILE A 165 0.84 -6.43 -30.88
C ILE A 165 1.76 -5.28 -30.46
N ASP A 166 1.80 -4.22 -31.26
CA ASP A 166 2.46 -2.92 -31.02
C ASP A 166 1.36 -1.87 -31.25
N GLY A 167 0.84 -1.24 -30.19
CA GLY A 167 -0.20 -0.21 -30.28
C GLY A 167 0.33 1.01 -31.03
N GLY A 168 1.29 1.70 -30.42
CA GLY A 168 2.27 2.54 -31.10
C GLY A 168 2.34 3.94 -30.55
N ALA A 169 1.34 4.79 -30.82
CA ALA A 169 1.37 6.21 -30.44
C ALA A 169 -0.01 6.90 -30.42
N GLY A 170 -0.72 6.73 -29.33
CA GLY A 170 -1.95 7.41 -28.90
C GLY A 170 -2.47 6.68 -27.65
N ASP A 171 -3.60 7.08 -27.08
CA ASP A 171 -4.14 6.42 -25.88
C ASP A 171 -4.88 5.12 -26.29
N ASP A 172 -4.16 4.00 -26.39
CA ASP A 172 -4.62 2.76 -27.05
C ASP A 172 -5.47 1.84 -26.16
N ASN A 173 -6.35 1.03 -26.76
CA ASN A 173 -7.12 -0.02 -26.09
C ASN A 173 -6.89 -1.39 -26.76
N ILE A 174 -6.10 -2.24 -26.11
CA ILE A 174 -5.62 -3.52 -26.63
C ILE A 174 -6.23 -4.69 -25.86
N ILE A 175 -6.66 -5.72 -26.58
CA ILE A 175 -7.03 -7.05 -26.11
C ILE A 175 -6.12 -8.04 -26.85
N GLY A 176 -5.32 -8.82 -26.13
CA GLY A 176 -4.56 -9.95 -26.69
C GLY A 176 -5.53 -11.04 -27.15
N GLY A 177 -6.21 -11.65 -26.18
CA GLY A 177 -7.38 -12.49 -26.41
C GLY A 177 -7.21 -13.88 -25.82
N HIS A 178 -6.81 -14.84 -26.65
CA HIS A 178 -6.60 -16.24 -26.26
C HIS A 178 -5.25 -16.76 -26.76
N GLY A 179 -4.15 -16.48 -26.08
CA GLY A 179 -2.85 -16.95 -26.52
C GLY A 179 -1.78 -16.76 -25.47
N SER A 180 -0.53 -17.05 -25.81
CA SER A 180 0.61 -16.54 -25.05
C SER A 180 1.24 -15.37 -25.81
N ASP A 181 0.77 -14.18 -25.48
CA ASP A 181 0.86 -12.99 -26.32
C ASP A 181 2.09 -12.13 -26.00
N ALA A 182 2.45 -11.28 -26.95
CA ALA A 182 3.53 -10.31 -26.80
C ALA A 182 3.01 -8.93 -27.19
N ILE A 183 2.74 -8.10 -26.18
CA ILE A 183 2.06 -6.81 -26.33
C ILE A 183 2.99 -5.68 -25.88
N ASP A 184 3.07 -4.61 -26.67
CA ASP A 184 3.76 -3.34 -26.39
C ASP A 184 2.72 -2.22 -26.64
N GLY A 185 2.35 -1.44 -25.61
CA GLY A 185 1.36 -0.36 -25.74
C GLY A 185 1.92 0.79 -26.59
N GLY A 186 2.97 1.44 -26.13
CA GLY A 186 3.79 2.35 -26.94
C GLY A 186 3.97 3.76 -26.35
N GLU A 187 3.47 4.80 -27.05
CA GLU A 187 3.41 6.18 -26.55
C GLU A 187 1.95 6.61 -26.27
N GLY A 188 1.40 6.37 -25.07
CA GLY A 188 -0.02 6.65 -24.74
C GLY A 188 -0.36 6.46 -23.27
N ASP A 189 -1.51 6.95 -22.78
CA ASP A 189 -2.09 6.47 -21.51
C ASP A 189 -2.95 5.20 -21.79
N ASP A 190 -2.32 4.02 -21.90
CA ASP A 190 -2.92 2.84 -22.55
C ASP A 190 -3.79 1.95 -21.64
N VAL A 191 -4.65 1.13 -22.25
CA VAL A 191 -5.44 0.08 -21.58
C VAL A 191 -5.22 -1.27 -22.27
N ILE A 192 -4.56 -2.19 -21.57
CA ILE A 192 -4.14 -3.49 -22.12
C ILE A 192 -4.73 -4.64 -21.30
N TRP A 193 -5.31 -5.61 -22.00
CA TRP A 193 -5.75 -6.89 -21.47
C TRP A 193 -4.96 -8.00 -22.16
N GLY A 194 -4.32 -8.89 -21.40
CA GLY A 194 -3.74 -10.11 -21.92
C GLY A 194 -4.82 -11.05 -22.45
N GLY A 195 -5.72 -11.48 -21.55
CA GLY A 195 -6.92 -12.24 -21.90
C GLY A 195 -8.03 -11.47 -22.63
N ILE A 196 -9.24 -12.07 -22.67
CA ILE A 196 -10.36 -11.68 -23.54
C ILE A 196 -11.13 -10.39 -23.16
N GLY A 197 -10.63 -9.62 -22.20
CA GLY A 197 -11.24 -8.33 -21.81
C GLY A 197 -12.59 -8.41 -21.08
N ASP A 198 -12.95 -9.55 -20.45
CA ASP A 198 -14.08 -9.63 -19.50
C ASP A 198 -13.58 -9.94 -18.09
N PRO A 199 -13.64 -8.98 -17.13
CA PRO A 199 -13.24 -9.19 -15.73
C PRO A 199 -14.23 -10.10 -14.94
N ASN A 200 -14.98 -10.94 -15.64
CA ASN A 200 -15.84 -12.01 -15.13
C ASN A 200 -15.66 -13.30 -15.94
N ASP A 201 -14.60 -13.46 -16.73
CA ASP A 201 -14.37 -14.69 -17.49
C ASP A 201 -14.36 -15.89 -16.51
N PRO A 202 -15.23 -16.90 -16.72
CA PRO A 202 -15.18 -18.13 -15.96
C PRO A 202 -13.93 -19.00 -16.19
N LEU A 203 -13.02 -18.60 -17.08
CA LEU A 203 -11.75 -19.25 -17.35
C LEU A 203 -10.59 -18.75 -16.48
N ASN A 204 -10.65 -17.58 -15.84
CA ASN A 204 -9.61 -17.14 -14.91
C ASN A 204 -9.71 -18.00 -13.63
N ILE A 205 -8.96 -19.10 -13.57
CA ILE A 205 -9.06 -20.15 -12.57
C ILE A 205 -7.71 -20.81 -12.26
N PRO A 206 -7.26 -20.84 -10.99
CA PRO A 206 -5.91 -21.30 -10.66
C PRO A 206 -5.53 -22.69 -11.19
N ASP A 207 -4.27 -22.84 -11.62
CA ASP A 207 -3.40 -23.98 -11.97
C ASP A 207 -3.88 -25.37 -11.48
N ASP A 208 -4.29 -25.44 -10.20
CA ASP A 208 -4.76 -26.66 -9.51
C ASP A 208 -6.15 -27.14 -10.01
N SER A 209 -6.86 -26.28 -10.75
CA SER A 209 -8.19 -26.43 -11.36
C SER A 209 -8.19 -26.32 -12.88
N ASP A 210 -7.25 -25.57 -13.46
CA ASP A 210 -7.15 -25.36 -14.89
C ASP A 210 -6.65 -26.62 -15.65
N PRO A 211 -7.27 -26.98 -16.79
CA PRO A 211 -6.82 -28.06 -17.68
C PRO A 211 -5.54 -27.84 -18.53
N ARG A 212 -5.00 -26.63 -18.67
CA ARG A 212 -3.86 -26.22 -19.53
C ARG A 212 -3.06 -24.99 -18.97
N PRO A 213 -2.34 -25.14 -17.85
CA PRO A 213 -1.70 -24.03 -17.12
C PRO A 213 -0.38 -23.50 -17.74
N ASP A 214 -0.36 -23.37 -19.07
CA ASP A 214 0.78 -22.94 -19.86
C ASP A 214 0.28 -22.40 -21.24
N ASN A 215 -0.93 -21.81 -21.34
CA ASN A 215 -1.48 -21.35 -22.63
C ASN A 215 -1.94 -19.88 -22.70
N GLY A 216 -1.91 -19.16 -21.59
CA GLY A 216 -2.22 -17.74 -21.42
C GLY A 216 -1.01 -16.92 -20.95
N ILE A 217 0.23 -17.42 -21.13
CA ILE A 217 1.41 -16.81 -20.50
C ILE A 217 1.90 -15.61 -21.33
N ASP A 218 1.53 -14.43 -20.89
CA ASP A 218 1.74 -13.20 -21.63
C ASP A 218 3.05 -12.49 -21.28
N VAL A 219 3.42 -11.57 -22.16
CA VAL A 219 4.48 -10.58 -21.98
C VAL A 219 3.94 -9.22 -22.43
N ILE A 220 3.59 -8.38 -21.47
CA ILE A 220 2.95 -7.08 -21.70
C ILE A 220 3.87 -5.96 -21.22
N HIS A 221 4.13 -5.00 -22.11
CA HIS A 221 4.78 -3.72 -21.84
C HIS A 221 3.74 -2.60 -22.02
N GLY A 222 3.61 -1.70 -21.04
CA GLY A 222 2.81 -0.47 -21.15
C GLY A 222 3.51 0.50 -22.10
N GLY A 223 4.62 1.09 -21.66
CA GLY A 223 5.52 1.84 -22.52
C GLY A 223 5.84 3.22 -21.97
N LEU A 224 5.29 4.28 -22.58
CA LEU A 224 5.47 5.67 -22.17
C LEU A 224 4.12 6.33 -21.83
N GLY A 225 3.66 6.24 -20.59
CA GLY A 225 2.35 6.78 -20.24
C GLY A 225 1.91 6.68 -18.79
N ASN A 226 0.66 6.26 -18.59
CA ASN A 226 0.04 6.04 -17.28
C ASN A 226 -0.95 4.88 -17.43
N ASP A 227 -0.38 3.70 -17.60
CA ASP A 227 -1.06 2.60 -18.29
C ASP A 227 -1.90 1.77 -17.32
N THR A 228 -2.87 1.04 -17.86
CA THR A 228 -3.69 0.09 -17.10
C THR A 228 -3.58 -1.29 -17.73
N ILE A 229 -2.88 -2.20 -17.05
CA ILE A 229 -2.57 -3.54 -17.54
C ILE A 229 -3.32 -4.58 -16.70
N TYR A 230 -3.92 -5.56 -17.38
CA TYR A 230 -4.56 -6.75 -16.80
C TYR A 230 -3.92 -8.00 -17.42
N GLY A 231 -3.23 -8.85 -16.64
CA GLY A 231 -2.73 -10.15 -17.13
C GLY A 231 -3.87 -11.15 -17.36
N GLU A 232 -4.65 -11.37 -16.30
CA GLU A 232 -5.87 -12.20 -16.20
C GLU A 232 -5.68 -13.62 -15.63
N ASP A 233 -5.03 -14.56 -16.32
CA ASP A 233 -4.88 -15.98 -15.93
C ASP A 233 -3.54 -16.53 -16.49
N ASP A 234 -3.01 -17.61 -15.90
CA ASP A 234 -1.64 -18.13 -16.14
C ASP A 234 -0.53 -17.25 -15.49
N ALA A 235 0.74 -17.32 -15.95
CA ALA A 235 1.91 -16.86 -15.18
C ALA A 235 2.70 -15.76 -15.92
N ASP A 236 2.22 -14.53 -15.81
CA ASP A 236 2.53 -13.44 -16.73
C ASP A 236 3.83 -12.70 -16.45
N LYS A 237 4.20 -11.83 -17.39
CA LYS A 237 5.24 -10.82 -17.23
C LYS A 237 4.69 -9.46 -17.65
N LEU A 238 4.45 -8.59 -16.69
CA LEU A 238 3.81 -7.31 -16.85
C LEU A 238 4.79 -6.19 -16.47
N PHE A 239 5.00 -5.23 -17.37
CA PHE A 239 5.93 -4.11 -17.21
C PHE A 239 5.20 -2.78 -17.47
N GLY A 240 5.27 -1.82 -16.55
CA GLY A 240 4.75 -0.45 -16.75
C GLY A 240 5.67 0.40 -17.64
N ASP A 241 6.98 0.29 -17.42
CA ASP A 241 8.06 1.02 -18.10
C ASP A 241 8.22 2.50 -17.65
N GLU A 242 7.79 3.53 -18.39
CA GLU A 242 7.88 4.95 -17.96
C GLU A 242 6.49 5.56 -17.69
N GLY A 243 6.02 5.61 -16.43
CA GLY A 243 4.68 6.15 -16.17
C GLY A 243 4.22 6.41 -14.72
N ASN A 244 2.96 6.07 -14.44
CA ASN A 244 2.32 6.06 -13.11
C ASN A 244 1.21 5.01 -13.12
N ASP A 245 1.62 3.76 -13.26
CA ASP A 245 0.83 2.73 -13.92
C ASP A 245 -0.10 2.02 -12.93
N THR A 246 -0.98 1.19 -13.46
CA THR A 246 -1.90 0.37 -12.67
C THR A 246 -1.92 -1.03 -13.24
N ILE A 247 -1.17 -1.94 -12.62
CA ILE A 247 -0.99 -3.31 -13.09
C ILE A 247 -1.72 -4.27 -12.17
N TYR A 248 -2.55 -5.12 -12.76
CA TYR A 248 -3.19 -6.26 -12.12
C TYR A 248 -2.59 -7.52 -12.75
N GLY A 249 -1.95 -8.37 -11.94
CA GLY A 249 -1.50 -9.69 -12.34
C GLY A 249 -2.70 -10.55 -12.71
N GLY A 250 -3.37 -11.08 -11.69
CA GLY A 250 -4.65 -11.73 -11.83
C GLY A 250 -4.66 -13.06 -11.09
N VAL A 251 -4.51 -14.15 -11.82
CA VAL A 251 -4.59 -15.51 -11.29
C VAL A 251 -3.37 -16.32 -11.72
N ASP A 252 -2.74 -16.97 -10.75
CA ASP A 252 -1.45 -17.67 -10.81
C ASP A 252 -0.24 -16.76 -10.65
N ASN A 253 0.96 -17.16 -11.08
CA ASN A 253 2.21 -16.72 -10.42
C ASN A 253 2.96 -15.68 -11.26
N ASP A 254 2.64 -14.42 -11.03
CA ASP A 254 3.01 -13.33 -11.93
C ASP A 254 4.39 -12.72 -11.66
N THR A 255 4.93 -12.09 -12.70
CA THR A 255 6.10 -11.20 -12.59
C THR A 255 5.68 -9.79 -12.98
N ILE A 256 5.54 -8.90 -11.99
CA ILE A 256 5.05 -7.53 -12.15
C ILE A 256 6.17 -6.52 -11.91
N ARG A 257 6.23 -5.46 -12.71
CA ARG A 257 7.26 -4.43 -12.62
C ARG A 257 6.73 -3.04 -12.95
N GLY A 258 6.88 -2.07 -12.04
CA GLY A 258 6.52 -0.67 -12.31
C GLY A 258 7.57 0.05 -13.16
N ASP A 259 8.84 -0.07 -12.77
CA ASP A 259 10.03 0.56 -13.37
C ASP A 259 10.21 2.08 -13.06
N GLU A 260 9.81 3.05 -13.89
CA GLU A 260 9.95 4.50 -13.60
C GLU A 260 8.59 5.18 -13.40
N GLY A 261 8.12 5.34 -12.16
CA GLY A 261 6.80 5.96 -11.97
C GLY A 261 6.32 6.13 -10.55
N VAL A 262 5.01 6.31 -10.37
CA VAL A 262 4.34 6.21 -9.06
C VAL A 262 3.18 5.24 -9.22
N ASP A 263 3.50 3.98 -9.01
CA ASP A 263 2.74 2.88 -9.60
C ASP A 263 1.78 2.24 -8.59
N LYS A 264 0.82 1.48 -9.12
CA LYS A 264 -0.08 0.63 -8.34
C LYS A 264 -0.01 -0.79 -8.88
N LEU A 265 0.58 -1.68 -8.10
CA LEU A 265 0.89 -3.04 -8.50
C LEU A 265 0.09 -4.01 -7.60
N TYR A 266 -0.71 -4.87 -8.22
CA TYR A 266 -1.58 -5.84 -7.55
C TYR A 266 -1.26 -7.25 -8.08
N GLY A 267 -0.73 -8.14 -7.24
CA GLY A 267 -0.54 -9.56 -7.62
C GLY A 267 -1.86 -10.34 -7.70
N GLU A 268 -2.75 -10.04 -6.75
CA GLU A 268 -4.08 -10.64 -6.58
C GLU A 268 -4.10 -12.11 -6.10
N HIS A 269 -3.78 -13.10 -6.93
CA HIS A 269 -3.97 -14.53 -6.62
C HIS A 269 -2.80 -15.41 -7.10
N GLY A 270 -1.66 -15.43 -6.40
CA GLY A 270 -0.47 -16.09 -6.92
C GLY A 270 0.59 -16.56 -5.92
N ASN A 271 1.85 -16.46 -6.35
CA ASN A 271 3.04 -16.45 -5.50
C ASN A 271 4.00 -15.49 -6.19
N ASP A 272 3.67 -14.21 -6.10
CA ASP A 272 4.01 -13.24 -7.15
C ASP A 272 5.39 -12.65 -6.94
N THR A 273 6.00 -12.16 -8.01
CA THR A 273 7.28 -11.46 -7.98
C THR A 273 7.07 -10.04 -8.44
N ILE A 274 7.08 -9.10 -7.49
CA ILE A 274 6.77 -7.68 -7.75
C ILE A 274 8.00 -6.80 -7.46
N ASP A 275 8.34 -5.93 -8.41
CA ASP A 275 9.45 -4.95 -8.32
C ASP A 275 8.87 -3.56 -8.65
N GLY A 276 8.65 -2.72 -7.62
CA GLY A 276 8.06 -1.37 -7.76
C GLY A 276 8.90 -0.52 -8.70
N GLY A 277 10.16 -0.30 -8.33
CA GLY A 277 11.18 0.29 -9.19
C GLY A 277 11.67 1.62 -8.65
N ALA A 278 11.06 2.72 -9.09
CA ALA A 278 11.53 4.07 -8.76
C ALA A 278 10.40 5.11 -8.62
N GLY A 279 9.73 5.10 -7.47
CA GLY A 279 8.95 6.24 -7.01
C GLY A 279 8.34 6.12 -5.62
N ASN A 280 7.02 6.07 -5.55
CA ASN A 280 6.30 6.22 -4.27
C ASN A 280 5.14 5.23 -4.28
N ASP A 281 5.50 3.96 -4.43
CA ASP A 281 4.64 2.98 -5.07
C ASP A 281 3.65 2.37 -4.09
N ILE A 282 2.56 1.84 -4.63
CA ILE A 282 1.53 1.14 -3.87
C ILE A 282 1.50 -0.30 -4.36
N ILE A 283 2.01 -1.21 -3.55
CA ILE A 283 2.11 -2.64 -3.88
C ILE A 283 1.24 -3.46 -2.94
N ASP A 284 0.45 -4.36 -3.49
CA ASP A 284 -0.42 -5.31 -2.78
C ASP A 284 -0.19 -6.71 -3.37
N GLY A 285 0.40 -7.63 -2.58
CA GLY A 285 0.68 -9.00 -3.02
C GLY A 285 -0.60 -9.80 -3.30
N GLY A 286 -1.59 -9.69 -2.41
CA GLY A 286 -2.87 -10.38 -2.54
C GLY A 286 -2.92 -11.70 -1.76
N ILE A 287 -3.00 -12.83 -2.46
CA ILE A 287 -3.14 -14.17 -1.86
C ILE A 287 -2.06 -15.09 -2.41
N GLY A 288 -1.07 -15.45 -1.59
CA GLY A 288 0.07 -16.18 -2.13
C GLY A 288 1.21 -16.45 -1.16
N ASN A 289 2.44 -16.47 -1.67
CA ASN A 289 3.67 -16.46 -0.88
C ASN A 289 4.63 -15.57 -1.66
N ASP A 290 4.44 -14.27 -1.51
CA ASP A 290 4.86 -13.31 -2.52
C ASP A 290 6.29 -12.80 -2.26
N THR A 291 6.91 -12.26 -3.29
CA THR A 291 8.28 -11.74 -3.27
C THR A 291 8.24 -10.31 -3.81
N ILE A 292 8.30 -9.33 -2.91
CA ILE A 292 8.08 -7.91 -3.22
C ILE A 292 9.33 -7.09 -2.87
N ASP A 293 9.81 -6.29 -3.82
CA ASP A 293 10.80 -5.21 -3.62
C ASP A 293 10.15 -3.88 -4.01
N GLY A 294 10.11 -2.90 -3.10
CA GLY A 294 9.56 -1.56 -3.38
C GLY A 294 10.44 -0.76 -4.35
N GLY A 295 11.76 -0.84 -4.16
CA GLY A 295 12.72 -0.15 -5.01
C GLY A 295 13.27 1.14 -4.41
N ALA A 296 12.83 2.31 -4.88
CA ALA A 296 13.46 3.57 -4.51
C ALA A 296 12.48 4.75 -4.40
N ASP A 297 12.76 5.61 -3.41
CA ASP A 297 11.87 6.64 -2.84
C ASP A 297 10.82 6.00 -1.87
N ASP A 298 9.82 6.72 -1.34
CA ASP A 298 9.07 6.26 -0.13
C ASP A 298 7.84 5.37 -0.46
N ASP A 299 7.92 4.05 -0.24
CA ASP A 299 6.91 3.09 -0.74
C ASP A 299 5.82 2.68 0.28
N THR A 300 4.72 2.11 -0.21
CA THR A 300 3.65 1.48 0.57
C THR A 300 3.40 0.05 0.08
N ILE A 301 3.72 -0.94 0.91
CA ILE A 301 3.66 -2.37 0.59
C ILE A 301 2.67 -3.06 1.54
N ASP A 302 1.78 -3.91 1.02
CA ASP A 302 0.98 -4.89 1.76
C ASP A 302 1.26 -6.30 1.20
N GLY A 303 1.65 -7.24 2.06
CA GLY A 303 1.97 -8.62 1.64
C GLY A 303 0.74 -9.53 1.46
N GLY A 304 -0.38 -9.22 2.12
CA GLY A 304 -1.63 -9.97 1.95
C GLY A 304 -1.76 -11.25 2.78
N ASP A 305 -2.30 -12.31 2.19
CA ASP A 305 -2.51 -13.64 2.81
C ASP A 305 -1.40 -14.61 2.36
N GLY A 306 -0.33 -14.83 3.14
CA GLY A 306 0.80 -15.63 2.64
C GLY A 306 1.89 -16.15 3.59
N ASN A 307 3.15 -16.12 3.12
CA ASN A 307 4.39 -16.33 3.89
C ASN A 307 5.48 -15.54 3.17
N ASP A 308 5.41 -14.23 3.28
CA ASP A 308 5.85 -13.34 2.22
C ASP A 308 7.27 -12.84 2.44
N TRP A 309 7.97 -12.51 1.36
CA TRP A 309 9.27 -11.86 1.41
C TRP A 309 9.14 -10.43 0.93
N LEU A 310 9.27 -9.46 1.84
CA LEU A 310 9.02 -8.05 1.56
C LEU A 310 10.28 -7.22 1.78
N HIS A 311 10.60 -6.33 0.85
CA HIS A 311 11.79 -5.47 0.89
C HIS A 311 11.43 -4.02 0.50
N GLY A 312 11.66 -3.03 1.36
CA GLY A 312 11.45 -1.61 1.02
C GLY A 312 12.59 -0.97 0.23
N SER A 313 13.79 -1.55 0.24
CA SER A 313 14.99 -1.05 -0.43
C SER A 313 15.45 0.34 0.03
N ILE A 314 15.00 1.45 -0.59
CA ILE A 314 15.53 2.80 -0.37
C ILE A 314 14.42 3.85 -0.26
N GLY A 315 13.77 3.93 0.91
CA GLY A 315 12.76 4.95 1.16
C GLY A 315 12.58 5.33 2.62
N ASN A 316 11.34 5.61 3.00
CA ASN A 316 10.87 5.68 4.39
C ASN A 316 9.59 4.89 4.43
N ASP A 317 9.75 3.57 4.32
CA ASP A 317 8.72 2.73 3.71
C ASP A 317 7.63 2.35 4.69
N THR A 318 6.42 2.11 4.19
CA THR A 318 5.28 1.65 4.99
C THR A 318 4.92 0.24 4.57
N ILE A 319 5.40 -0.75 5.32
CA ILE A 319 5.25 -2.17 4.98
C ILE A 319 4.26 -2.82 5.94
N THR A 320 3.23 -3.47 5.42
CA THR A 320 2.36 -4.40 6.16
C THR A 320 2.69 -5.83 5.72
N ALA A 321 3.03 -6.70 6.67
CA ALA A 321 3.42 -8.07 6.39
C ALA A 321 2.25 -8.90 5.87
N GLY A 322 1.12 -8.87 6.59
CA GLY A 322 -0.08 -9.63 6.23
C GLY A 322 -0.48 -10.67 7.27
N ASP A 323 -1.08 -11.76 6.80
CA ASP A 323 -1.52 -12.93 7.58
C ASP A 323 -0.66 -14.14 7.16
N GLY A 324 0.39 -14.52 7.93
CA GLY A 324 1.31 -15.53 7.42
C GLY A 324 2.47 -16.00 8.31
N THR A 325 3.69 -15.91 7.79
CA THR A 325 4.97 -16.06 8.51
C THR A 325 6.06 -15.48 7.62
N ASP A 326 6.27 -14.18 7.79
CA ASP A 326 6.84 -13.36 6.72
C ASP A 326 8.27 -12.94 7.04
N GLU A 327 9.07 -12.66 6.01
CA GLU A 327 10.42 -12.10 6.13
C GLU A 327 10.42 -10.68 5.56
N VAL A 328 10.30 -9.70 6.45
CA VAL A 328 10.21 -8.27 6.10
C VAL A 328 11.54 -7.57 6.34
N ILE A 329 11.96 -6.78 5.35
CA ILE A 329 13.15 -5.95 5.39
C ILE A 329 12.72 -4.53 5.00
N GLY A 330 12.91 -3.54 5.87
CA GLY A 330 12.73 -2.12 5.55
C GLY A 330 13.78 -1.70 4.52
N GLY A 331 14.90 -1.13 4.97
CA GLY A 331 15.99 -0.85 4.05
C GLY A 331 16.90 0.27 4.51
N ASP A 332 17.11 1.24 3.62
CA ASP A 332 17.95 2.43 3.79
C ASP A 332 17.04 3.65 4.10
N GLY A 333 16.37 3.65 5.26
CA GLY A 333 15.22 4.54 5.50
C GLY A 333 14.93 4.96 6.95
N ASN A 334 13.66 5.29 7.23
CA ASN A 334 13.12 5.41 8.60
C ASN A 334 11.75 4.72 8.57
N ASP A 335 11.77 3.39 8.61
CA ASP A 335 10.68 2.61 8.03
C ASP A 335 9.59 2.32 9.07
N THR A 336 8.36 2.09 8.61
CA THR A 336 7.21 1.74 9.44
C THR A 336 6.72 0.35 9.05
N ILE A 337 7.07 -0.64 9.86
CA ILE A 337 6.81 -2.06 9.58
C ILE A 337 5.69 -2.56 10.50
N TYR A 338 4.57 -2.98 9.94
CA TYR A 338 3.49 -3.69 10.63
C TYR A 338 3.64 -5.18 10.40
N GLY A 339 4.16 -5.90 11.38
CA GLY A 339 4.58 -7.30 11.21
C GLY A 339 3.48 -8.35 11.15
N GLY A 340 2.20 -7.96 11.09
CA GLY A 340 1.09 -8.92 11.20
C GLY A 340 1.06 -9.67 12.55
N GLY A 341 0.36 -10.81 12.54
CA GLY A 341 0.47 -11.84 13.57
C GLY A 341 1.37 -13.00 13.10
N ASP A 342 1.48 -14.08 13.89
CA ASP A 342 2.34 -15.26 13.63
C ASP A 342 3.87 -15.14 13.86
N ASN A 343 4.75 -15.68 13.01
CA ASN A 343 6.11 -16.13 13.39
C ASN A 343 7.24 -15.42 12.62
N ASP A 344 7.00 -14.15 12.37
CA ASP A 344 7.59 -13.30 11.34
C ASP A 344 9.01 -12.86 11.71
N VAL A 345 9.76 -12.44 10.71
CA VAL A 345 11.14 -11.96 10.85
C VAL A 345 11.21 -10.56 10.24
N LEU A 346 11.20 -9.55 11.11
CA LEU A 346 11.20 -8.15 10.71
C LEU A 346 12.60 -7.57 10.88
N SER A 347 13.12 -6.87 9.87
CA SER A 347 14.43 -6.21 9.88
C SER A 347 14.30 -4.76 9.39
N GLY A 348 14.74 -3.77 10.16
CA GLY A 348 14.72 -2.35 9.71
C GLY A 348 15.95 -1.96 8.90
N ASN A 349 17.10 -2.55 9.24
CA ASN A 349 18.45 -2.30 8.71
C ASN A 349 19.07 -0.94 9.06
N ALA A 350 18.62 0.15 8.45
CA ALA A 350 19.47 1.34 8.29
C ALA A 350 18.81 2.71 8.50
N GLY A 351 17.96 2.87 9.52
CA GLY A 351 17.83 4.19 10.12
C GLY A 351 17.14 4.29 11.47
N ARG A 352 15.83 4.54 11.46
CA ARG A 352 15.05 4.81 12.69
C ARG A 352 13.70 4.14 12.57
N ASP A 353 13.73 2.84 12.72
CA ASP A 353 12.67 2.00 12.17
C ASP A 353 11.65 1.71 13.27
N THR A 354 10.36 1.73 12.93
CA THR A 354 9.26 1.58 13.88
C THR A 354 8.46 0.33 13.57
N PHE A 355 8.62 -0.67 14.43
CA PHE A 355 7.95 -1.96 14.33
C PHE A 355 6.66 -1.96 15.14
N TYR A 356 5.53 -2.15 14.47
CA TYR A 356 4.22 -2.35 15.06
C TYR A 356 3.90 -3.85 15.04
N ILE A 357 3.76 -4.44 16.23
CA ILE A 357 3.26 -5.81 16.36
C ILE A 357 1.76 -5.75 16.69
N ARG A 358 0.93 -6.39 15.87
CA ARG A 358 -0.54 -6.31 15.93
C ARG A 358 -1.17 -7.67 15.58
N GLU A 359 -2.07 -8.15 16.44
CA GLU A 359 -2.83 -9.39 16.23
C GLU A 359 -3.90 -9.21 15.15
N GLU A 360 -3.81 -9.96 14.04
CA GLU A 360 -4.81 -9.96 12.96
C GLU A 360 -5.90 -11.04 13.14
N PRO A 361 -7.14 -10.85 12.61
CA PRO A 361 -8.30 -11.74 12.79
C PRO A 361 -8.27 -13.16 12.18
N GLY A 362 -7.10 -13.81 12.09
CA GLY A 362 -6.91 -15.15 11.52
C GLY A 362 -5.63 -15.81 12.04
N SER A 363 -4.58 -14.99 12.17
CA SER A 363 -3.26 -15.31 12.71
C SER A 363 -3.22 -16.15 14.00
N GLY A 364 -2.18 -16.96 14.08
CA GLY A 364 -1.76 -17.79 15.19
C GLY A 364 -0.93 -17.07 16.27
N PRO A 365 -0.37 -17.82 17.23
CA PRO A 365 0.25 -17.24 18.42
C PRO A 365 1.64 -16.66 18.13
N GLU A 366 1.72 -15.33 18.14
CA GLU A 366 2.91 -14.56 17.75
C GLU A 366 4.24 -15.04 18.37
N ASN A 367 5.24 -15.37 17.54
CA ASN A 367 6.64 -15.53 17.97
C ASN A 367 7.61 -14.72 17.09
N THR A 368 7.12 -13.59 16.57
CA THR A 368 7.85 -12.61 15.76
C THR A 368 9.23 -12.30 16.32
N THR A 369 10.21 -12.20 15.42
CA THR A 369 11.59 -11.84 15.71
C THR A 369 11.90 -10.52 15.02
N VAL A 370 12.36 -9.54 15.80
CA VAL A 370 12.58 -8.17 15.33
C VAL A 370 14.06 -7.80 15.42
N HIS A 371 14.61 -7.33 14.32
CA HIS A 371 15.95 -6.81 14.19
C HIS A 371 15.82 -5.34 13.81
N GLY A 372 16.23 -4.39 14.68
CA GLY A 372 16.23 -2.98 14.29
C GLY A 372 17.28 -2.76 13.20
N GLY A 373 18.51 -2.54 13.63
CA GLY A 373 19.62 -2.42 12.69
C GLY A 373 20.92 -2.03 13.36
N SER A 374 21.94 -1.74 12.57
CA SER A 374 23.17 -1.10 13.11
C SER A 374 23.84 -0.16 12.10
N ALA A 375 23.18 0.08 10.97
CA ALA A 375 23.56 1.08 9.99
C ALA A 375 22.79 2.39 10.25
N GLY A 376 23.20 3.48 9.60
CA GLY A 376 22.44 4.73 9.65
C GLY A 376 22.38 5.41 11.04
N GLN A 377 21.16 5.80 11.44
CA GLN A 377 20.85 6.60 12.64
C GLN A 377 20.19 5.79 13.77
N ASP A 378 20.60 4.54 13.97
CA ASP A 378 20.39 3.64 15.13
C ASP A 378 19.42 4.10 16.25
N TRP A 379 18.14 4.27 15.93
CA TRP A 379 17.11 4.52 16.94
C TRP A 379 15.81 3.81 16.57
N ASP A 380 15.79 2.52 16.86
CA ASP A 380 14.71 1.63 16.45
C ASP A 380 13.71 1.44 17.59
N THR A 381 12.43 1.38 17.22
CA THR A 381 11.29 1.43 18.15
C THR A 381 10.40 0.21 17.99
N LEU A 382 10.32 -0.63 19.03
CA LEU A 382 9.35 -1.73 19.07
C LEU A 382 8.08 -1.31 19.81
N ASN A 383 6.97 -1.20 19.07
CA ASN A 383 5.67 -0.77 19.55
C ASN A 383 4.70 -1.95 19.77
N LEU A 384 4.33 -2.16 21.04
CA LEU A 384 3.38 -3.21 21.48
C LEU A 384 2.06 -2.64 22.01
N SER A 385 1.71 -1.40 21.62
CA SER A 385 0.53 -0.70 22.15
C SER A 385 -0.80 -1.25 21.64
N GLU A 386 -0.81 -1.87 20.45
CA GLU A 386 -1.99 -2.51 19.85
C GLU A 386 -2.25 -3.87 20.49
N MET A 387 -1.23 -4.73 20.55
CA MET A 387 -1.23 -5.96 21.35
C MET A 387 -1.79 -5.77 22.76
N THR A 388 -1.27 -4.78 23.49
CA THR A 388 -1.75 -4.48 24.85
C THR A 388 -3.15 -3.87 24.90
N SER A 389 -3.66 -3.33 23.79
CA SER A 389 -5.04 -2.86 23.64
C SER A 389 -6.03 -3.99 23.31
N ASN A 390 -5.62 -4.99 22.52
CA ASN A 390 -6.44 -6.15 22.13
C ASN A 390 -6.62 -7.18 23.27
N GLY A 391 -5.70 -7.18 24.25
CA GLY A 391 -5.88 -7.92 25.49
C GLY A 391 -4.68 -8.76 25.91
N TRP A 392 -3.57 -8.64 25.21
CA TRP A 392 -2.30 -9.24 25.58
C TRP A 392 -1.68 -8.53 26.78
N ASN A 393 -1.21 -9.31 27.74
CA ASN A 393 -0.53 -8.81 28.93
C ASN A 393 0.91 -9.27 28.91
N ILE A 394 1.87 -8.34 28.99
CA ILE A 394 3.28 -8.66 29.15
C ILE A 394 3.46 -9.39 30.49
N THR A 395 3.85 -10.66 30.43
CA THR A 395 4.07 -11.53 31.60
C THR A 395 5.53 -11.61 32.02
N ASN A 396 6.44 -11.40 31.07
CA ASN A 396 7.88 -11.35 31.28
C ASN A 396 8.53 -10.45 30.22
N HIS A 397 9.59 -9.73 30.58
CA HIS A 397 10.39 -8.93 29.66
C HIS A 397 11.84 -9.06 30.08
N VAL A 398 12.66 -9.64 29.21
CA VAL A 398 14.11 -9.73 29.34
C VAL A 398 14.71 -8.69 28.41
N GLN A 399 15.66 -7.90 28.92
CA GLN A 399 16.41 -6.90 28.18
C GLN A 399 17.87 -6.97 28.62
N ASN A 400 18.76 -7.18 27.66
CA ASN A 400 20.21 -7.21 27.81
C ASN A 400 20.81 -6.10 26.95
N PRO A 401 21.91 -5.46 27.34
CA PRO A 401 22.68 -4.63 26.42
C PRO A 401 23.21 -5.48 25.26
N ASP A 402 23.15 -4.98 24.03
CA ASP A 402 23.71 -5.66 22.85
C ASP A 402 25.22 -5.94 23.02
N SER A 403 25.69 -6.97 22.31
CA SER A 403 27.07 -7.21 21.88
C SER A 403 27.87 -5.97 21.46
N ASP A 404 27.30 -5.01 20.74
CA ASP A 404 28.00 -3.87 20.15
C ASP A 404 27.86 -2.55 20.94
N GLY A 405 26.70 -2.30 21.55
CA GLY A 405 26.49 -1.38 22.67
C GLY A 405 25.75 -0.06 22.40
N ASN A 406 25.11 0.09 21.25
CA ASN A 406 24.09 1.12 21.00
C ASN A 406 22.71 0.67 21.55
N GLY A 407 22.21 -0.48 21.11
CA GLY A 407 20.86 -1.01 21.39
C GLY A 407 20.71 -2.04 22.50
N PHE A 408 19.59 -2.77 22.45
CA PHE A 408 19.24 -3.84 23.39
C PHE A 408 18.76 -5.12 22.68
N ASP A 409 19.20 -6.26 23.23
CA ASP A 409 18.73 -7.61 22.91
C ASP A 409 17.74 -8.10 23.96
N GLY A 410 16.69 -8.81 23.57
CA GLY A 410 15.78 -9.36 24.55
C GLY A 410 14.63 -10.21 24.03
N GLN A 411 13.68 -10.41 24.94
CA GLN A 411 12.45 -11.14 24.67
C GLN A 411 11.32 -10.54 25.51
N VAL A 412 10.18 -10.28 24.88
CA VAL A 412 8.90 -9.97 25.53
C VAL A 412 8.03 -11.23 25.46
N GLN A 413 7.46 -11.66 26.59
CA GLN A 413 6.53 -12.79 26.63
C GLN A 413 5.16 -12.27 27.03
N LEU A 414 4.18 -12.38 26.13
CA LEU A 414 2.81 -11.92 26.36
C LEU A 414 1.87 -13.10 26.60
N VAL A 415 0.75 -12.83 27.29
CA VAL A 415 -0.37 -13.77 27.43
C VAL A 415 -1.69 -13.06 27.15
N HIS A 416 -2.49 -13.59 26.23
CA HIS A 416 -3.81 -13.06 25.92
C HIS A 416 -4.78 -13.31 27.08
N SER A 417 -5.48 -12.26 27.52
CA SER A 417 -6.26 -12.27 28.77
C SER A 417 -7.51 -13.17 28.76
N THR A 418 -8.13 -13.41 27.60
CA THR A 418 -9.37 -14.18 27.46
C THR A 418 -9.14 -15.63 27.03
N THR A 419 -8.32 -15.86 26.00
CA THR A 419 -7.98 -17.18 25.43
C THR A 419 -6.92 -17.92 26.24
N GLY A 420 -5.92 -17.18 26.74
CA GLY A 420 -4.76 -17.73 27.44
C GLY A 420 -3.62 -18.19 26.52
N GLU A 421 -3.64 -17.82 25.24
CA GLU A 421 -2.49 -17.97 24.34
C GLU A 421 -1.25 -17.23 24.88
N THR A 422 -0.07 -17.63 24.39
CA THR A 422 1.24 -17.08 24.76
C THR A 422 1.99 -16.67 23.50
N ALA A 423 2.51 -15.44 23.48
CA ALA A 423 3.34 -14.92 22.41
C ALA A 423 4.77 -14.61 22.92
N ASN A 424 5.79 -14.72 22.07
CA ASN A 424 7.20 -14.47 22.42
C ASN A 424 7.90 -13.60 21.36
N ILE A 425 7.83 -12.28 21.52
CA ILE A 425 8.55 -11.35 20.65
C ILE A 425 10.03 -11.35 21.03
N ASN A 426 10.90 -11.83 20.15
CA ASN A 426 12.35 -11.75 20.30
C ASN A 426 12.83 -10.48 19.62
N TYR A 427 13.79 -9.77 20.20
CA TYR A 427 14.32 -8.56 19.56
C TYR A 427 15.82 -8.39 19.76
N THR A 428 16.50 -7.75 18.80
CA THR A 428 17.92 -7.37 18.84
C THR A 428 18.11 -6.00 18.22
N ASN A 429 19.10 -5.24 18.68
CA ASN A 429 19.32 -3.85 18.22
C ASN A 429 18.03 -3.01 18.22
N ILE A 430 17.33 -2.95 19.36
CA ILE A 430 16.21 -2.02 19.55
C ILE A 430 16.55 -1.05 20.69
N GLU A 431 16.53 0.26 20.42
CA GLU A 431 16.84 1.31 21.40
C GLU A 431 15.64 1.65 22.30
N GLU A 432 14.42 1.63 21.75
CA GLU A 432 13.18 2.07 22.41
C GLU A 432 12.08 0.98 22.37
N VAL A 433 11.42 0.75 23.52
CA VAL A 433 10.36 -0.27 23.66
C VAL A 433 9.27 0.34 24.52
N VAL A 434 8.31 1.00 23.88
CA VAL A 434 7.49 2.06 24.50
C VAL A 434 6.46 1.54 25.52
N PRO A 435 6.53 2.01 26.79
CA PRO A 435 5.29 2.52 27.41
C PRO A 435 5.48 3.71 28.37
N CYS A 436 4.46 4.60 28.44
CA CYS A 436 3.92 5.37 29.59
C CYS A 436 3.57 6.88 29.28
N PHE A 437 3.10 7.77 30.17
CA PHE A 437 2.22 7.54 31.33
C PHE A 437 1.32 6.41 30.91
N THR A 438 1.36 5.25 31.59
CA THR A 438 0.82 3.98 31.05
C THR A 438 -0.45 4.27 30.25
N PRO A 439 -0.41 4.13 28.90
CA PRO A 439 -1.57 4.39 28.07
C PRO A 439 -2.78 3.68 28.68
N GLY A 440 -3.91 4.38 28.75
CA GLY A 440 -5.05 3.99 29.58
C GLY A 440 -5.09 4.59 30.99
N THR A 441 -4.21 5.54 31.35
CA THR A 441 -4.44 6.34 32.59
C THR A 441 -5.64 7.26 32.38
N LEU A 442 -6.70 7.05 33.16
CA LEU A 442 -8.00 7.70 32.99
C LEU A 442 -8.08 9.02 33.76
N ILE A 443 -8.38 10.11 33.05
CA ILE A 443 -8.60 11.46 33.58
C ILE A 443 -10.09 11.82 33.51
N ALA A 444 -10.65 12.29 34.62
CA ALA A 444 -12.07 12.67 34.67
C ALA A 444 -12.35 13.98 33.92
N THR A 445 -13.20 13.90 32.89
CA THR A 445 -13.72 15.03 32.12
C THR A 445 -15.24 15.19 32.37
N PRO A 446 -15.86 16.34 32.02
CA PRO A 446 -17.31 16.55 32.15
C PRO A 446 -18.17 15.54 31.37
N THR A 447 -17.59 14.89 30.36
CA THR A 447 -18.26 13.92 29.47
C THR A 447 -17.99 12.46 29.86
N GLY A 448 -17.11 12.20 30.83
CA GLY A 448 -16.68 10.86 31.23
C GLY A 448 -15.20 10.80 31.56
N GLU A 449 -14.70 9.64 31.95
CA GLU A 449 -13.25 9.40 32.02
C GLU A 449 -12.69 9.22 30.58
N ARG A 450 -11.60 9.92 30.24
CA ARG A 450 -10.87 9.78 28.97
C ARG A 450 -9.43 9.35 29.25
N ARG A 451 -8.76 8.67 28.32
CA ARG A 451 -7.35 8.32 28.49
C ARG A 451 -6.50 9.59 28.40
N VAL A 452 -5.34 9.60 29.06
CA VAL A 452 -4.50 10.80 29.20
C VAL A 452 -3.79 11.16 27.88
N GLU A 453 -3.48 10.15 27.08
CA GLU A 453 -2.94 10.25 25.72
C GLU A 453 -3.94 10.83 24.70
N ASP A 454 -5.25 10.75 24.96
CA ASP A 454 -6.30 11.34 24.12
C ASP A 454 -6.47 12.86 24.33
N LEU A 455 -5.91 13.41 25.41
CA LEU A 455 -6.15 14.79 25.80
C LEU A 455 -5.40 15.77 24.90
N ARG A 456 -6.07 16.85 24.51
CA ARG A 456 -5.50 17.92 23.67
C ARG A 456 -5.69 19.29 24.34
N PRO A 457 -4.85 20.31 24.05
CA PRO A 457 -5.11 21.68 24.48
C PRO A 457 -6.53 22.13 24.09
N GLY A 458 -7.25 22.72 25.04
CA GLY A 458 -8.67 23.08 24.92
C GLY A 458 -9.65 22.05 25.52
N ASP A 459 -9.25 20.79 25.72
CA ASP A 459 -10.06 19.80 26.45
C ASP A 459 -10.33 20.24 27.88
N ARG A 460 -11.44 19.77 28.46
CA ARG A 460 -11.87 20.19 29.81
C ARG A 460 -11.77 19.06 30.82
N VAL A 461 -11.07 19.32 31.92
CA VAL A 461 -10.86 18.36 33.02
C VAL A 461 -11.61 18.78 34.29
N ILE A 462 -12.03 17.81 35.10
CA ILE A 462 -12.64 18.03 36.41
C ILE A 462 -11.51 18.25 37.43
N THR A 463 -11.42 19.47 37.94
CA THR A 463 -10.47 19.83 39.01
C THR A 463 -11.17 19.90 40.36
N ARG A 464 -10.40 19.73 41.43
CA ARG A 464 -10.86 19.80 42.82
C ARG A 464 -11.10 21.23 43.28
N ASP A 465 -10.34 22.18 42.75
CA ASP A 465 -10.18 23.52 43.33
C ASP A 465 -10.96 24.59 42.57
N ASN A 466 -10.83 24.65 41.25
CA ASN A 466 -11.46 25.68 40.43
C ASN A 466 -12.56 25.15 39.49
N GLY A 467 -13.05 23.93 39.71
CA GLY A 467 -14.13 23.32 38.94
C GLY A 467 -13.67 22.75 37.60
N ILE A 468 -14.43 22.96 36.53
CA ILE A 468 -14.07 22.45 35.20
C ILE A 468 -13.11 23.44 34.54
N GLN A 469 -11.85 23.04 34.36
CA GLN A 469 -10.79 23.87 33.77
C GLN A 469 -10.37 23.35 32.39
N PRO A 470 -9.96 24.23 31.46
CA PRO A 470 -9.36 23.83 30.20
C PRO A 470 -7.90 23.40 30.40
N ILE A 471 -7.48 22.37 29.68
CA ILE A 471 -6.07 22.06 29.43
C ILE A 471 -5.53 23.16 28.52
N ALA A 472 -4.41 23.75 28.94
CA ALA A 472 -3.76 24.84 28.22
C ALA A 472 -2.47 24.37 27.51
N TRP A 473 -1.90 23.22 27.92
CA TRP A 473 -0.83 22.52 27.22
C TRP A 473 -0.84 21.03 27.60
N ALA A 474 -0.42 20.15 26.67
CA ALA A 474 -0.17 18.74 26.92
C ALA A 474 1.04 18.28 26.08
N GLY A 475 1.90 17.43 26.64
CA GLY A 475 3.08 16.87 25.97
C GLY A 475 3.73 15.80 26.84
N GLY A 476 4.78 15.13 26.37
CA GLY A 476 5.35 14.01 27.12
C GLY A 476 6.74 13.58 26.69
N ARG A 477 7.47 12.94 27.61
CA ARG A 477 8.86 12.52 27.39
C ARG A 477 9.04 11.03 27.62
N ALA A 478 9.58 10.32 26.62
CA ALA A 478 10.12 8.97 26.77
C ALA A 478 11.36 8.92 27.67
N MET A 479 11.49 7.83 28.44
CA MET A 479 12.68 7.53 29.25
C MET A 479 12.95 6.02 29.24
N GLY A 480 13.73 5.57 28.25
CA GLY A 480 14.18 4.19 28.16
C GLY A 480 15.12 3.74 29.29
N CYS A 481 15.39 2.43 29.34
CA CYS A 481 16.16 1.75 30.39
C CYS A 481 17.50 2.43 30.71
N LYS A 482 18.20 2.93 29.68
CA LYS A 482 19.51 3.62 29.78
C LYS A 482 19.44 4.88 30.66
N GLU A 483 18.40 5.71 30.48
CA GLU A 483 18.17 6.90 31.32
C GLU A 483 17.73 6.52 32.74
N LEU A 484 16.90 5.49 32.89
CA LEU A 484 16.42 4.99 34.19
C LEU A 484 17.50 4.25 35.01
N ALA A 485 18.51 3.70 34.33
CA ALA A 485 19.70 3.10 34.93
C ALA A 485 20.70 4.17 35.39
N GLN A 486 20.94 5.21 34.57
CA GLN A 486 21.77 6.37 34.94
C GLN A 486 21.09 7.26 35.99
N GLY A 487 19.75 7.33 35.96
CA GLY A 487 18.91 8.07 36.90
C GLY A 487 17.93 7.19 37.69
N PRO A 488 18.36 6.35 38.67
CA PRO A 488 17.47 5.52 39.49
C PRO A 488 16.42 6.29 40.32
N HIS A 489 16.54 7.62 40.35
CA HIS A 489 15.60 8.54 40.99
C HIS A 489 14.43 8.97 40.07
N LEU A 490 14.42 8.50 38.82
CA LEU A 490 13.39 8.73 37.80
C LEU A 490 12.46 7.54 37.56
N ARG A 491 12.81 6.33 38.04
CA ARG A 491 12.00 5.10 37.85
C ARG A 491 10.64 5.21 38.56
N PRO A 492 9.52 4.83 37.90
CA PRO A 492 8.17 5.16 38.34
C PRO A 492 7.75 4.49 39.64
N ILE A 493 6.70 5.04 40.22
CA ILE A 493 6.07 4.55 41.44
C ILE A 493 4.69 4.02 41.10
N LEU A 494 4.47 2.73 41.36
CA LEU A 494 3.17 2.09 41.31
C LEU A 494 2.44 2.34 42.62
N ILE A 495 1.27 2.96 42.54
CA ILE A 495 0.33 3.17 43.64
C ILE A 495 -0.86 2.23 43.39
N ARG A 496 -0.92 1.12 44.11
CA ARG A 496 -2.00 0.14 43.95
C ARG A 496 -3.35 0.68 44.44
N ALA A 497 -4.44 0.13 43.90
CA ALA A 497 -5.80 0.46 44.30
C ALA A 497 -5.98 0.43 45.84
N GLY A 498 -6.51 1.52 46.39
CA GLY A 498 -6.71 1.72 47.83
C GLY A 498 -5.46 2.07 48.68
N ALA A 499 -4.25 2.13 48.11
CA ALA A 499 -3.02 2.34 48.88
C ALA A 499 -2.87 3.75 49.53
N LEU A 500 -3.63 4.74 49.06
CA LEU A 500 -3.66 6.11 49.63
C LEU A 500 -4.69 6.25 50.78
N GLY A 501 -5.49 5.20 51.02
CA GLY A 501 -6.62 5.22 51.96
C GLY A 501 -7.94 5.63 51.31
N ASN A 502 -9.05 5.41 52.02
CA ASN A 502 -10.42 5.70 51.53
C ASN A 502 -10.77 5.06 50.16
N ASN A 503 -10.19 3.89 49.86
CA ASN A 503 -10.28 3.20 48.56
C ASN A 503 -9.72 4.01 47.37
N LEU A 504 -8.73 4.87 47.60
CA LEU A 504 -8.01 5.62 46.55
C LEU A 504 -6.58 5.08 46.35
N PRO A 505 -6.04 5.05 45.12
CA PRO A 505 -6.76 5.20 43.85
C PRO A 505 -7.81 4.08 43.66
N ALA A 506 -8.76 4.28 42.75
CA ALA A 506 -9.82 3.31 42.49
C ALA A 506 -9.33 2.14 41.61
N GLN A 507 -8.34 2.42 40.76
CA GLN A 507 -7.57 1.45 39.98
C GLN A 507 -6.07 1.63 40.30
N ASP A 508 -5.21 0.73 39.86
CA ASP A 508 -3.76 0.94 40.01
C ASP A 508 -3.31 2.19 39.21
N LEU A 509 -2.32 2.93 39.73
CA LEU A 509 -1.86 4.21 39.18
C LEU A 509 -0.33 4.21 39.13
N LEU A 510 0.26 4.26 37.93
CA LEU A 510 1.70 4.39 37.71
C LEU A 510 2.06 5.86 37.45
N VAL A 511 2.97 6.42 38.23
CA VAL A 511 3.34 7.85 38.16
C VAL A 511 4.83 8.09 38.33
N SER A 512 5.32 9.24 37.86
CA SER A 512 6.72 9.62 38.05
C SER A 512 7.07 9.83 39.54
N PRO A 513 8.33 9.62 39.96
CA PRO A 513 8.76 9.81 41.35
C PRO A 513 8.40 11.16 41.96
N ASN A 514 8.40 12.22 41.16
CA ASN A 514 8.15 13.58 41.60
C ASN A 514 6.66 13.93 41.61
N HIS A 515 5.87 13.30 40.75
CA HIS A 515 4.44 13.51 40.61
C HIS A 515 3.76 13.46 41.99
N ARG A 516 3.02 14.51 42.35
CA ARG A 516 2.40 14.59 43.67
C ARG A 516 0.96 14.11 43.62
N VAL A 517 0.62 13.35 44.65
CA VAL A 517 -0.72 12.83 44.88
C VAL A 517 -1.28 13.47 46.14
N LEU A 518 -2.56 13.80 46.11
CA LEU A 518 -3.27 14.41 47.22
C LEU A 518 -3.55 13.33 48.28
N VAL A 519 -2.95 13.50 49.45
CA VAL A 519 -3.21 12.66 50.61
C VAL A 519 -4.18 13.40 51.53
N ALA A 520 -5.30 12.75 51.85
CA ALA A 520 -6.34 13.27 52.74
C ALA A 520 -6.74 12.17 53.75
N ASN A 521 -6.17 12.23 54.96
CA ASN A 521 -6.42 11.25 56.02
C ASN A 521 -6.39 11.91 57.41
N GLU A 522 -6.74 11.20 58.48
CA GLU A 522 -6.78 11.80 59.83
C GLU A 522 -5.41 12.30 60.33
N ARG A 523 -4.30 11.83 59.74
CA ARG A 523 -2.94 12.25 60.10
C ARG A 523 -2.53 13.58 59.46
N THR A 524 -3.05 13.94 58.28
CA THR A 524 -2.72 15.22 57.63
C THR A 524 -3.16 16.38 58.52
N ALA A 525 -4.42 16.35 58.96
CA ALA A 525 -4.99 17.34 59.87
C ALA A 525 -4.31 17.37 61.25
N LEU A 526 -3.76 16.23 61.71
CA LEU A 526 -3.10 16.13 63.01
C LEU A 526 -1.65 16.65 63.00
N TYR A 527 -0.93 16.52 61.88
CA TYR A 527 0.49 16.89 61.79
C TYR A 527 0.78 18.20 61.07
N PHE A 528 -0.12 18.67 60.19
CA PHE A 528 0.14 19.81 59.31
C PHE A 528 -0.90 20.96 59.43
N ASP A 529 -1.89 20.82 60.30
CA ASP A 529 -3.06 21.73 60.44
C ASP A 529 -3.88 21.89 59.14
N GLU A 530 -3.60 21.04 58.14
CA GLU A 530 -4.22 21.02 56.82
C GLU A 530 -4.92 19.68 56.57
N ARG A 531 -6.12 19.72 55.97
CA ARG A 531 -6.90 18.49 55.72
C ARG A 531 -6.38 17.69 54.53
N GLU A 532 -5.79 18.36 53.56
CA GLU A 532 -5.34 17.78 52.29
C GLU A 532 -3.95 18.33 51.96
N VAL A 533 -3.01 17.45 51.63
CA VAL A 533 -1.62 17.83 51.34
C VAL A 533 -1.13 17.06 50.13
N LEU A 534 -0.26 17.68 49.32
CA LEU A 534 0.39 17.03 48.19
C LEU A 534 1.68 16.35 48.64
N ALA A 535 1.87 15.09 48.27
CA ALA A 535 3.09 14.35 48.52
C ALA A 535 3.57 13.68 47.22
N SER A 536 4.84 13.93 46.84
CA SER A 536 5.47 13.22 45.71
C SER A 536 5.47 11.71 45.95
N ALA A 537 5.11 10.93 44.93
CA ALA A 537 4.98 9.48 45.02
C ALA A 537 6.21 8.78 45.61
N LYS A 538 7.44 9.24 45.28
CA LYS A 538 8.69 8.69 45.84
C LYS A 538 8.86 8.86 47.35
N HIS A 539 8.08 9.73 47.99
CA HIS A 539 8.07 9.89 49.45
C HIS A 539 7.07 8.94 50.14
N LEU A 540 6.26 8.22 49.36
CA LEU A 540 5.21 7.31 49.81
C LEU A 540 5.56 5.82 49.62
N VAL A 541 6.68 5.49 48.97
CA VAL A 541 7.15 4.10 48.67
C VAL A 541 7.36 3.22 49.91
N ASP A 542 7.49 3.82 51.10
CA ASP A 542 7.56 3.08 52.36
C ASP A 542 6.15 2.58 52.83
N ASN A 543 5.06 2.85 52.08
CA ASN A 543 3.66 2.55 52.43
C ASN A 543 3.15 1.23 51.82
N LYS A 544 2.16 0.60 52.47
CA LYS A 544 1.57 -0.65 51.99
C LYS A 544 0.83 -0.45 50.65
N GLY A 545 1.38 -1.04 49.59
CA GLY A 545 0.81 -0.99 48.25
C GLY A 545 1.33 0.15 47.38
N ILE A 546 2.36 0.89 47.83
CA ILE A 546 3.08 1.85 47.01
C ILE A 546 4.51 1.33 46.84
N VAL A 547 4.95 1.09 45.62
CA VAL A 547 6.29 0.53 45.34
C VAL A 547 6.96 1.29 44.20
N GLN A 548 8.27 1.50 44.29
CA GLN A 548 9.05 1.84 43.11
C GLN A 548 9.14 0.57 42.25
N VAL A 549 8.89 0.71 40.94
CA VAL A 549 9.05 -0.38 39.97
C VAL A 549 10.23 -0.07 39.06
N ASP A 550 10.81 -1.14 38.51
CA ASP A 550 11.92 -1.08 37.57
C ASP A 550 11.36 -1.53 36.21
N PRO A 551 10.75 -0.61 35.42
CA PRO A 551 10.29 -0.93 34.09
C PRO A 551 11.47 -0.86 33.11
N THR A 552 11.29 -1.46 31.93
CA THR A 552 12.20 -1.38 30.80
C THR A 552 12.14 0.00 30.12
N GLU A 553 10.98 0.63 30.08
CA GLU A 553 10.83 2.05 29.77
C GLU A 553 9.74 2.72 30.63
N VAL A 554 9.85 4.05 30.80
CA VAL A 554 8.72 4.88 31.21
C VAL A 554 8.64 6.17 30.38
N THR A 555 7.71 6.27 29.44
CA THR A 555 7.26 7.57 28.95
C THR A 555 6.48 8.33 30.06
N TYR A 556 6.55 9.66 30.10
CA TYR A 556 5.80 10.50 31.03
C TYR A 556 5.09 11.59 30.27
N LEU A 557 3.78 11.42 30.05
CA LEU A 557 2.95 12.50 29.57
C LEU A 557 2.68 13.49 30.73
N HIS A 558 2.34 14.70 30.37
CA HIS A 558 2.10 15.82 31.27
C HIS A 558 1.07 16.74 30.62
N PHE A 559 0.17 17.31 31.43
CA PHE A 559 -0.70 18.38 30.96
C PHE A 559 -0.84 19.47 32.03
N MET A 560 -1.03 20.69 31.56
CA MET A 560 -1.04 21.92 32.35
C MET A 560 -2.36 22.67 32.10
N CYS A 561 -2.91 23.30 33.14
CA CYS A 561 -4.02 24.25 33.05
C CYS A 561 -3.47 25.68 33.21
N GLU A 562 -4.29 26.72 33.05
CA GLU A 562 -3.88 28.13 33.31
C GLU A 562 -3.34 28.36 34.75
N ARG A 563 -3.64 27.44 35.67
CA ARG A 563 -3.17 27.42 37.05
C ARG A 563 -2.83 25.99 37.43
N HIS A 564 -2.08 25.84 38.51
CA HIS A 564 -1.86 24.54 39.11
C HIS A 564 -3.20 24.01 39.66
N GLU A 565 -3.65 22.86 39.18
CA GLU A 565 -4.89 22.23 39.58
C GLU A 565 -4.64 20.84 40.17
N VAL A 566 -5.63 20.34 40.92
CA VAL A 566 -5.66 18.95 41.36
C VAL A 566 -6.78 18.25 40.59
N VAL A 567 -6.44 17.28 39.76
CA VAL A 567 -7.33 16.52 38.86
C VAL A 567 -7.62 15.14 39.42
N LEU A 568 -8.64 14.46 38.88
CA LEU A 568 -8.98 13.08 39.24
C LEU A 568 -8.42 12.12 38.18
N SER A 569 -7.47 11.27 38.59
CA SER A 569 -6.74 10.29 37.77
C SER A 569 -6.86 8.89 38.36
N ASN A 570 -7.40 7.91 37.62
CA ASN A 570 -7.73 6.56 38.12
C ASN A 570 -8.46 6.57 39.48
N GLY A 571 -9.35 7.56 39.67
CA GLY A 571 -10.07 7.80 40.91
C GLY A 571 -9.28 8.44 42.08
N ALA A 572 -7.96 8.60 42.00
CA ALA A 572 -7.18 9.39 42.97
C ALA A 572 -7.05 10.86 42.54
N TRP A 573 -6.88 11.75 43.52
CA TRP A 573 -6.63 13.16 43.27
C TRP A 573 -5.12 13.40 43.10
N THR A 574 -4.70 13.86 41.93
CA THR A 574 -3.30 14.05 41.51
C THR A 574 -3.09 15.50 41.02
N GLU A 575 -1.84 15.96 40.89
CA GLU A 575 -1.58 17.31 40.37
C GLU A 575 -1.44 17.36 38.84
N THR A 576 -1.92 18.45 38.24
CA THR A 576 -1.48 18.86 36.90
C THR A 576 0.00 19.27 36.91
N PHE A 577 0.63 19.33 35.74
CA PHE A 577 2.02 19.76 35.63
C PHE A 577 2.28 21.12 36.31
N GLN A 578 3.30 21.16 37.18
CA GLN A 578 3.84 22.38 37.76
C GLN A 578 5.19 22.71 37.11
N PRO A 579 5.32 23.77 36.28
CA PRO A 579 6.61 24.23 35.79
C PRO A 579 7.50 24.72 36.94
N GLY A 580 8.78 24.39 36.85
CA GLY A 580 9.81 24.67 37.85
C GLY A 580 11.16 24.07 37.45
N ASP A 581 12.24 24.51 38.09
CA ASP A 581 13.64 24.24 37.67
C ASP A 581 13.94 22.76 37.34
N TYR A 582 13.31 21.80 38.04
CA TYR A 582 13.51 20.36 37.85
C TYR A 582 12.40 19.66 37.04
N SER A 583 11.19 20.20 36.97
CA SER A 583 10.10 19.61 36.18
C SER A 583 10.22 19.97 34.71
N LEU A 584 10.70 21.18 34.38
CA LEU A 584 11.00 21.58 33.00
C LEU A 584 12.13 20.76 32.37
N GLN A 585 13.08 20.26 33.18
CA GLN A 585 14.13 19.35 32.71
C GLN A 585 13.58 17.96 32.31
N GLY A 586 12.39 17.60 32.80
CA GLY A 586 11.69 16.35 32.46
C GLY A 586 10.82 16.44 31.21
N VAL A 587 10.75 17.58 30.54
CA VAL A 587 10.04 17.80 29.27
C VAL A 587 11.06 17.88 28.13
N GLY A 588 10.73 17.37 26.94
CA GLY A 588 11.63 17.40 25.77
C GLY A 588 12.01 18.82 25.33
N ASP A 589 13.13 19.01 24.64
CA ASP A 589 13.65 20.35 24.33
C ASP A 589 12.76 21.16 23.36
N GLU A 590 12.04 20.49 22.46
CA GLU A 590 11.03 21.07 21.56
C GLU A 590 9.75 21.46 22.32
N GLN A 591 9.13 20.50 23.01
CA GLN A 591 7.98 20.71 23.90
C GLN A 591 8.23 21.79 24.96
N ARG A 592 9.46 21.93 25.45
CA ARG A 592 9.85 23.00 26.38
C ARG A 592 9.90 24.36 25.69
N GLN A 593 10.27 24.42 24.41
CA GLN A 593 10.17 25.64 23.61
C GLN A 593 8.71 26.01 23.35
N GLU A 594 7.87 25.07 22.94
CA GLU A 594 6.42 25.23 22.81
C GLU A 594 5.79 25.79 24.11
N LEU A 595 6.07 25.17 25.26
CA LEU A 595 5.62 25.64 26.57
C LEU A 595 6.10 27.07 26.88
N PHE A 596 7.31 27.45 26.45
CA PHE A 596 7.85 28.80 26.57
C PHE A 596 7.31 29.79 25.53
N GLU A 597 6.57 29.36 24.52
CA GLU A 597 5.84 30.20 23.57
C GLU A 597 4.40 30.42 24.01
N LEU A 598 3.74 29.37 24.51
CA LEU A 598 2.42 29.43 25.12
C LEU A 598 2.41 30.21 26.44
N PHE A 599 3.47 30.08 27.26
CA PHE A 599 3.62 30.78 28.54
C PHE A 599 4.99 31.50 28.63
N PRO A 600 5.16 32.66 27.96
CA PRO A 600 6.43 33.39 27.93
C PRO A 600 6.99 33.79 29.31
N GLU A 601 6.12 33.93 30.31
CA GLU A 601 6.48 34.21 31.71
C GLU A 601 7.32 33.10 32.36
N LEU A 602 7.14 31.84 31.95
CA LEU A 602 7.89 30.69 32.49
C LEU A 602 9.39 30.73 32.14
N ARG A 603 9.78 31.55 31.14
CA ARG A 603 11.20 31.84 30.84
C ARG A 603 11.90 32.62 31.97
N ASN A 604 11.14 33.26 32.87
CA ASN A 604 11.66 34.09 33.95
C ASN A 604 11.36 33.48 35.32
N ARG A 605 12.32 33.63 36.25
CA ARG A 605 12.18 33.15 37.63
C ARG A 605 10.93 33.70 38.34
N GLU A 606 10.54 34.93 38.04
CA GLU A 606 9.36 35.58 38.62
C GLU A 606 8.05 34.89 38.17
N GLY A 607 7.92 34.50 36.89
CA GLY A 607 6.76 33.74 36.39
C GLY A 607 6.70 32.31 36.92
N LEU A 608 7.85 31.66 37.13
CA LEU A 608 7.93 30.36 37.82
C LEU A 608 7.55 30.44 39.30
N GLU A 609 7.86 31.56 39.98
CA GLU A 609 7.48 31.78 41.39
C GLU A 609 5.99 32.19 41.53
N ASP A 610 5.38 32.81 40.52
CA ASP A 610 3.95 33.15 40.47
C ASP A 610 3.03 31.94 40.20
N TYR A 611 3.51 30.85 39.58
CA TYR A 611 2.74 29.62 39.38
C TYR A 611 2.68 28.76 40.66
N THR A 612 1.97 29.27 41.67
CA THR A 612 1.87 28.67 43.00
C THR A 612 1.11 27.33 43.00
N ALA A 613 1.62 26.33 43.72
CA ALA A 613 0.95 25.04 43.89
C ALA A 613 -0.39 25.18 44.63
N ALA A 614 -1.41 24.45 44.18
CA ALA A 614 -2.79 24.47 44.71
C ALA A 614 -2.94 24.07 46.19
N ARG A 615 -1.93 23.37 46.74
CA ARG A 615 -1.93 22.82 48.11
C ARG A 615 -0.54 22.83 48.70
N MET A 616 -0.47 22.74 50.04
CA MET A 616 0.77 22.52 50.77
C MET A 616 1.44 21.21 50.28
N THR A 617 2.66 21.36 49.75
CA THR A 617 3.50 20.24 49.32
C THR A 617 4.43 19.80 50.45
N LEU A 618 4.39 18.52 50.80
CA LEU A 618 5.22 17.94 51.85
C LEU A 618 6.62 17.56 51.36
N LYS A 619 7.64 17.89 52.16
CA LYS A 619 9.01 17.42 52.01
C LYS A 619 9.13 15.95 52.45
N LYS A 620 10.21 15.28 52.04
CA LYS A 620 10.47 13.85 52.30
C LYS A 620 10.27 13.41 53.76
N HIS A 621 10.66 14.24 54.73
CA HIS A 621 10.54 13.92 56.16
C HIS A 621 9.12 14.15 56.72
N GLU A 622 8.36 15.07 56.11
CA GLU A 622 6.97 15.38 56.45
C GLU A 622 6.04 14.30 55.88
N ALA A 623 6.17 13.97 54.60
CA ALA A 623 5.41 12.91 53.94
C ALA A 623 5.55 11.54 54.64
N ARG A 624 6.75 11.22 55.15
CA ARG A 624 6.99 10.01 55.96
C ARG A 624 6.18 9.94 57.27
N MET A 625 5.73 11.06 57.83
CA MET A 625 4.83 11.04 59.00
C MET A 625 3.41 10.56 58.66
N LEU A 626 3.02 10.59 57.39
CA LEU A 626 1.76 10.00 56.93
C LEU A 626 1.87 8.47 56.81
N VAL A 627 3.04 7.99 56.36
CA VAL A 627 3.35 6.59 56.03
C VAL A 627 3.65 5.72 57.26
N ALA A 628 4.04 6.31 58.39
CA ALA A 628 4.48 5.57 59.57
C ALA A 628 3.34 4.85 60.35
N SER A 629 3.02 3.61 59.96
CA SER A 629 2.42 2.57 60.84
C SER A 629 2.45 1.18 60.24
#